data_AF-A0A0P7XK83-F1
#
_entry.id   AF-A0A0P7XK83-F1
#
_cell.length_a   1.000
_cell.length_b   1.000
_cell.length_c   1.000
_cell.angle_alpha   90.00
_cell.angle_beta   90.00
_cell.angle_gamma   90.00
#
_symmetry.space_group_name_H-M   'P 1'
#
loop_
_entity.id
_entity.type
_entity.pdbx_description
1 polymer ?
#
loop_
_entity_poly.entity_id
_entity_poly.type
_entity_poly.pdbx_seq_one_letter_code
_entity_poly.pdbx_strand_id
1 'polypeptide(L)'
;NLPIQGGNIFYRLKQVDFDGTYTYSRTTAIQIEGQKGNKIWRAYPNPTNGNSFQVSMLDPSSYRDEAISLRVISPTGLYHYIQVDDIQSIGAQVSDWLVKQAAGIYTLEIAWGSNREYHKVILKR
;
A
#
# COMPACT_ATOMS: atom_id res chain seq x y z
N ASN A 1 -5.68 -0.61 -10.87
CA ASN A 1 -5.70 0.11 -9.58
C ASN A 1 -6.40 1.42 -9.78
N LEU A 2 -7.53 1.62 -9.09
CA LEU A 2 -8.25 2.90 -9.11
C LEU A 2 -7.53 3.90 -8.19
N PRO A 3 -7.46 5.20 -8.56
CA PRO A 3 -6.90 6.25 -7.72
C PRO A 3 -7.65 6.35 -6.38
N ILE A 4 -6.85 6.52 -5.31
CA ILE A 4 -7.33 6.62 -3.92
C ILE A 4 -7.97 7.98 -3.65
N GLN A 5 -7.49 9.03 -4.33
CA GLN A 5 -8.16 10.32 -4.36
C GLN A 5 -9.32 10.22 -5.34
N GLY A 6 -10.53 10.59 -4.89
CA GLY A 6 -11.68 10.72 -5.76
C GLY A 6 -11.36 11.60 -6.95
N GLY A 7 -11.98 11.32 -8.09
CA GLY A 7 -11.64 12.01 -9.32
C GLY A 7 -12.38 11.43 -10.51
N ASN A 8 -12.24 12.13 -11.63
CA ASN A 8 -12.78 11.70 -12.90
C ASN A 8 -11.81 10.75 -13.59
N ILE A 9 -12.23 9.50 -13.77
CA ILE A 9 -11.49 8.54 -14.60
C ILE A 9 -12.12 8.53 -15.98
N PHE A 10 -11.32 8.90 -16.97
CA PHE A 10 -11.70 8.82 -18.37
C PHE A 10 -11.18 7.51 -18.96
N TYR A 11 -12.06 6.75 -19.60
CA TYR A 11 -11.68 5.50 -20.27
C TYR A 11 -12.40 5.34 -21.60
N ARG A 12 -11.81 4.52 -22.48
CA ARG A 12 -12.41 4.03 -23.72
C ARG A 12 -12.04 2.57 -23.91
N LEU A 13 -12.96 1.78 -24.43
CA LEU A 13 -12.72 0.37 -24.76
C LEU A 13 -12.07 0.30 -26.15
N LYS A 14 -11.04 -0.54 -26.28
CA LYS A 14 -10.47 -0.92 -27.58
C LYS A 14 -11.06 -2.28 -27.95
N GLN A 15 -11.93 -2.30 -28.95
CA GLN A 15 -12.39 -3.55 -29.56
C GLN A 15 -11.44 -3.90 -30.71
N VAL A 16 -11.05 -5.18 -30.78
CA VAL A 16 -10.25 -5.71 -31.89
C VAL A 16 -11.07 -6.80 -32.54
N ASP A 17 -11.30 -6.66 -33.84
CA ASP A 17 -12.02 -7.64 -34.64
C ASP A 17 -11.07 -8.78 -35.07
N PHE A 18 -11.62 -9.88 -35.56
CA PHE A 18 -10.83 -11.09 -35.89
C PHE A 18 -9.77 -10.88 -36.98
N ASP A 19 -9.90 -9.84 -37.79
CA ASP A 19 -8.96 -9.45 -38.83
C ASP A 19 -7.86 -8.49 -38.33
N GLY A 20 -7.85 -8.16 -37.03
CA GLY A 20 -6.88 -7.25 -36.41
C GLY A 20 -7.26 -5.77 -36.53
N THR A 21 -8.36 -5.42 -37.20
CA THR A 21 -8.91 -4.07 -37.19
C THR A 21 -9.35 -3.72 -35.77
N TYR A 22 -9.17 -2.46 -35.35
CA TYR A 22 -9.60 -2.02 -34.04
C TYR A 22 -10.44 -0.76 -34.09
N THR A 23 -11.43 -0.71 -33.20
CA THR A 23 -12.32 0.44 -33.02
C THR A 23 -12.30 0.85 -31.55
N TYR A 24 -12.29 2.16 -31.29
CA TYR A 24 -12.42 2.68 -29.93
C TYR A 24 -13.87 3.07 -29.63
N SER A 25 -14.34 2.77 -28.43
CA SER A 25 -15.61 3.29 -27.93
C SER A 25 -15.53 4.82 -27.71
N ARG A 26 -16.69 5.44 -27.50
CA ARG A 26 -16.76 6.82 -26.98
C ARG A 26 -16.05 6.89 -25.62
N THR A 27 -15.35 8.00 -25.38
CA THR A 27 -14.73 8.29 -24.07
C THR A 27 -15.83 8.44 -23.03
N THR A 28 -15.77 7.64 -21.98
CA THR A 28 -16.71 7.66 -20.86
C THR A 28 -15.98 8.11 -19.60
N ALA A 29 -16.65 8.93 -18.79
CA ALA A 29 -16.16 9.33 -17.48
C ALA A 29 -16.90 8.54 -16.39
N ILE A 30 -16.15 8.03 -15.42
CA ILE A 30 -16.71 7.60 -14.14
C ILE A 30 -16.22 8.58 -13.10
N GLN A 31 -17.17 9.21 -12.42
CA GLN A 31 -16.90 9.97 -11.20
C GLN A 31 -16.80 8.97 -10.06
N ILE A 32 -15.63 8.89 -9.45
CA ILE A 32 -15.42 8.08 -8.26
C ILE A 32 -15.39 9.02 -7.06
N GLU A 33 -16.28 8.78 -6.10
CA GLU A 33 -16.18 9.41 -4.79
C GLU A 33 -14.91 8.93 -4.11
N GLY A 34 -14.09 9.86 -3.64
CA GLY A 34 -12.91 9.49 -2.87
C GLY A 34 -13.39 8.79 -1.62
N GLN A 35 -13.12 7.48 -1.51
CA GLN A 35 -13.26 6.85 -0.20
C GLN A 35 -12.32 7.61 0.72
N LYS A 36 -12.86 8.16 1.82
CA LYS A 36 -12.02 8.44 2.99
C LYS A 36 -11.44 7.10 3.38
N GLY A 37 -10.28 6.76 2.83
CA GLY A 37 -9.52 5.63 3.32
C GLY A 37 -9.27 5.97 4.77
N ASN A 38 -9.90 5.23 5.69
CA ASN A 38 -9.62 5.31 7.12
C ASN A 38 -8.17 4.86 7.45
N LYS A 39 -7.31 4.79 6.44
CA LYS A 39 -5.92 4.43 6.54
C LYS A 39 -5.10 5.70 6.68
N ILE A 40 -4.65 5.98 7.89
CA ILE A 40 -3.73 7.07 8.18
C ILE A 40 -2.28 6.67 7.90
N TRP A 41 -1.98 5.39 7.66
CA TRP A 41 -0.66 4.95 7.24
C TRP A 41 -0.56 4.72 5.73
N ARG A 42 0.62 4.98 5.17
CA ARG A 42 1.02 4.57 3.81
C ARG A 42 2.26 3.71 3.87
N ALA A 43 2.33 2.76 2.95
CA ALA A 43 3.44 1.84 2.74
C ALA A 43 3.84 1.88 1.26
N TYR A 44 5.05 2.38 0.95
CA TYR A 44 5.50 2.60 -0.43
C TYR A 44 7.02 2.47 -0.58
N PRO A 45 7.53 2.18 -1.79
CA PRO A 45 6.77 1.81 -2.99
C PRO A 45 6.07 0.46 -2.83
N ASN A 46 5.00 0.24 -3.59
CA ASN A 46 4.32 -1.04 -3.65
C ASN A 46 3.82 -1.29 -5.09
N PRO A 47 4.39 -2.25 -5.84
CA PRO A 47 5.40 -3.22 -5.43
C PRO A 47 6.76 -2.62 -5.02
N THR A 48 7.53 -3.35 -4.22
CA THR A 48 8.89 -2.99 -3.76
C THR A 48 9.89 -4.10 -4.06
N ASN A 49 11.17 -3.77 -4.17
CA ASN A 49 12.28 -4.73 -4.14
C ASN A 49 12.88 -4.91 -2.73
N GLY A 50 12.29 -4.24 -1.74
CA GLY A 50 12.75 -4.21 -0.35
C GLY A 50 13.67 -3.03 -0.03
N ASN A 51 14.29 -2.40 -1.02
CA ASN A 51 15.19 -1.26 -0.83
C ASN A 51 14.42 0.06 -0.77
N SER A 52 14.85 0.97 0.11
CA SER A 52 14.28 2.31 0.26
C SER A 52 12.77 2.29 0.52
N PHE A 53 12.29 1.26 1.24
CA PHE A 53 10.90 1.15 1.61
C PHE A 53 10.55 2.16 2.71
N GLN A 54 9.36 2.72 2.62
CA GLN A 54 8.89 3.83 3.44
C GLN A 54 7.52 3.48 4.02
N VAL A 55 7.36 3.80 5.30
CA VAL A 55 6.09 3.77 5.99
C VAL A 55 5.88 5.16 6.59
N SER A 56 4.78 5.82 6.27
CA SER A 56 4.50 7.18 6.75
C SER A 56 3.07 7.36 7.21
N MET A 57 2.89 8.24 8.19
CA MET A 57 1.57 8.67 8.66
C MET A 57 1.10 9.92 7.90
N LEU A 58 -0.16 9.92 7.47
CA LEU A 58 -0.76 10.98 6.65
C LEU A 58 -1.25 12.18 7.43
N ASP A 59 -1.73 11.93 8.64
CA ASP A 59 -2.19 12.98 9.52
C ASP A 59 -1.60 12.81 10.92
N PRO A 60 -0.34 13.24 11.12
CA PRO A 60 0.31 13.21 12.42
C PRO A 60 -0.45 14.01 13.49
N SER A 61 -1.31 14.96 13.11
CA SER A 61 -2.06 15.78 14.08
C SER A 61 -3.14 14.98 14.83
N SER A 62 -3.54 13.83 14.29
CA SER A 62 -4.48 12.90 14.93
C SER A 62 -3.81 11.92 15.90
N TYR A 63 -2.48 11.81 15.86
CA TYR A 63 -1.70 10.90 16.70
C TYR A 63 -1.50 11.49 18.09
N ARG A 64 -1.73 10.66 19.12
CA ARG A 64 -1.73 11.08 20.54
C ARG A 64 -0.58 10.44 21.32
N ASP A 65 0.57 10.29 20.70
CA ASP A 65 1.76 9.63 21.29
C ASP A 65 1.48 8.22 21.82
N GLU A 66 0.55 7.51 21.17
CA GLU A 66 0.20 6.14 21.50
C GLU A 66 1.30 5.19 21.03
N ALA A 67 1.76 4.27 21.87
CA ALA A 67 2.79 3.30 21.48
C ALA A 67 2.40 2.54 20.20
N ILE A 68 3.27 2.62 19.18
CA ILE A 68 3.08 1.94 17.91
C ILE A 68 3.73 0.57 17.99
N SER A 69 2.99 -0.45 17.58
CA SER A 69 3.53 -1.79 17.35
C SER A 69 3.40 -2.14 15.88
N LEU A 70 4.47 -2.68 15.31
CA LEU A 70 4.49 -3.16 13.94
C LEU A 70 4.87 -4.63 13.91
N ARG A 71 4.07 -5.44 13.21
CA ARG A 71 4.49 -6.79 12.81
C ARG A 71 4.36 -7.00 11.32
N VAL A 72 5.34 -7.70 10.76
CA VAL A 72 5.35 -8.12 9.36
C VAL A 72 5.00 -9.59 9.29
N ILE A 73 3.94 -9.92 8.57
CA ILE A 73 3.44 -11.29 8.38
C ILE A 73 3.87 -11.75 6.99
N SER A 74 4.58 -12.88 6.94
CA SER A 74 5.06 -13.51 5.73
C SER A 74 3.93 -14.24 4.97
N PRO A 75 4.17 -14.65 3.71
CA PRO A 75 3.22 -15.49 2.95
C PRO A 75 2.87 -16.81 3.65
N THR A 76 3.76 -17.33 4.50
CA THR A 76 3.55 -18.57 5.25
C THR A 76 2.76 -18.36 6.55
N GLY A 77 2.42 -17.10 6.89
CA GLY A 77 1.74 -16.73 8.13
C GLY A 77 2.65 -16.54 9.33
N LEU A 78 3.97 -16.77 9.19
CA LEU A 78 4.95 -16.43 10.22
C LEU A 78 5.06 -14.91 10.35
N TYR A 79 5.16 -14.41 11.57
CA TYR A 79 5.27 -12.97 11.81
C TYR A 79 6.57 -12.60 12.52
N HIS A 80 7.05 -11.39 12.23
CA HIS A 80 8.19 -10.76 12.87
C HIS A 80 7.77 -9.41 13.46
N TYR A 81 8.11 -9.16 14.72
CA TYR A 81 7.87 -7.87 15.36
C TYR A 81 9.02 -6.91 15.08
N ILE A 82 8.68 -5.67 14.76
CA ILE A 82 9.61 -4.56 14.63
C ILE A 82 9.36 -3.61 15.79
N GLN A 83 10.41 -3.31 16.56
CA GLN A 83 10.36 -2.34 17.65
C GLN A 83 10.35 -0.93 17.06
N VAL A 84 9.31 -0.16 17.37
CA VAL A 84 9.11 1.18 16.84
C VAL A 84 9.45 2.19 17.94
N ASP A 85 10.65 2.77 17.87
CA ASP A 85 11.08 3.83 18.78
C ASP A 85 10.64 5.22 18.27
N ASP A 86 10.65 5.39 16.94
CA ASP A 86 10.26 6.62 16.25
C ASP A 86 9.57 6.30 14.92
N ILE A 87 8.61 7.13 14.51
CA ILE A 87 7.82 6.94 13.28
C ILE A 87 8.70 6.98 12.02
N GLN A 88 9.72 7.83 11.99
CA GLN A 88 10.62 7.95 10.83
C GLN A 88 11.51 6.71 10.67
N SER A 89 11.77 5.98 11.75
CA SER A 89 12.57 4.75 11.75
C SER A 89 11.86 3.55 11.12
N ILE A 90 10.52 3.53 11.13
CA ILE A 90 9.70 2.38 10.73
C ILE A 90 10.03 1.94 9.31
N GLY A 91 10.08 2.89 8.36
CA GLY A 91 10.36 2.58 6.96
C GLY A 91 11.69 1.85 6.77
N ALA A 92 12.75 2.38 7.39
CA ALA A 92 14.09 1.80 7.31
C ALA A 92 14.15 0.40 7.94
N GLN A 93 13.55 0.21 9.12
CA GLN A 93 13.53 -1.10 9.80
C GLN A 93 12.76 -2.16 8.99
N VAL A 94 11.61 -1.78 8.41
CA VAL A 94 10.86 -2.67 7.52
C VAL A 94 11.65 -2.96 6.25
N SER A 95 12.32 -1.96 5.68
CA SER A 95 13.22 -2.12 4.52
C SER A 95 14.32 -3.15 4.82
N ASP A 96 15.05 -2.98 5.92
CA ASP A 96 16.15 -3.87 6.33
C ASP A 96 15.71 -5.32 6.51
N TRP A 97 14.48 -5.53 6.97
CA TRP A 97 13.89 -6.85 7.09
C TRP A 97 13.49 -7.42 5.72
N LEU A 98 12.78 -6.64 4.90
CA LEU A 98 12.26 -7.06 3.58
C LEU A 98 13.38 -7.44 2.60
N VAL A 99 14.52 -6.73 2.60
CA VAL A 99 15.64 -7.02 1.69
C VAL A 99 16.15 -8.46 1.83
N LYS A 100 15.97 -9.07 3.01
CA LYS A 100 16.40 -10.44 3.35
C LYS A 100 15.35 -11.51 3.04
N GLN A 101 14.14 -11.16 2.60
CA GLN A 101 13.02 -12.11 2.45
C GLN A 101 12.76 -12.56 1.02
N ALA A 102 12.23 -13.76 0.81
CA ALA A 102 11.84 -14.21 -0.54
C ALA A 102 10.73 -13.32 -1.14
N ALA A 103 10.66 -13.25 -2.48
CA ALA A 103 9.55 -12.57 -3.16
C ALA A 103 8.19 -13.14 -2.70
N GLY A 104 7.19 -12.28 -2.59
CA GLY A 104 5.89 -12.69 -2.07
C GLY A 104 5.03 -11.52 -1.61
N ILE A 105 3.88 -11.85 -1.03
CA ILE A 105 2.95 -10.88 -0.46
C ILE A 105 3.10 -10.89 1.06
N TYR A 106 3.57 -9.77 1.60
CA TYR A 106 3.71 -9.55 3.03
C TYR A 106 2.56 -8.68 3.52
N THR A 107 2.17 -8.84 4.79
CA THR A 107 1.20 -7.95 5.43
C THR A 107 1.88 -7.21 6.57
N LEU A 108 1.91 -5.88 6.49
CA LEU A 108 2.25 -5.03 7.62
C LEU A 108 0.99 -4.81 8.44
N GLU A 109 1.02 -5.23 9.70
CA GLU A 109 0.02 -4.86 10.69
C GLU A 109 0.62 -3.76 11.58
N ILE A 110 0.00 -2.58 11.57
CA ILE A 110 0.38 -1.41 12.36
C ILE A 110 -0.73 -1.18 13.37
N ALA A 111 -0.42 -1.19 14.66
CA ALA A 111 -1.37 -0.94 15.73
C ALA A 111 -0.89 0.18 16.65
N TRP A 112 -1.80 1.07 17.03
CA TRP A 112 -1.56 2.20 17.93
C TRP A 112 -2.86 2.48 18.70
N GLY A 113 -2.79 2.61 20.02
CA GLY A 113 -3.98 2.75 20.85
C GLY A 113 -4.98 1.59 20.65
N SER A 114 -6.21 1.93 20.26
CA SER A 114 -7.26 0.96 19.88
C SER A 114 -7.36 0.71 18.37
N ASN A 115 -6.52 1.39 17.57
CA ASN A 115 -6.56 1.33 16.12
C ASN A 115 -5.63 0.23 15.58
N ARG A 116 -5.99 -0.28 14.41
CA ARG A 116 -5.17 -1.23 13.67
C ARG A 116 -5.36 -1.07 12.17
N GLU A 117 -4.24 -1.09 11.45
CA GLU A 117 -4.22 -1.05 9.99
C GLU A 117 -3.41 -2.19 9.38
N TYR A 118 -3.86 -2.61 8.20
CA TYR A 118 -3.25 -3.67 7.41
C TYR A 118 -2.83 -3.14 6.05
N HIS A 119 -1.55 -3.32 5.70
CA HIS A 119 -0.98 -2.95 4.41
C HIS A 119 -0.37 -4.17 3.73
N LYS A 120 -0.91 -4.55 2.58
CA LYS A 120 -0.35 -5.62 1.75
C LYS A 120 0.80 -5.06 0.92
N VAL A 121 1.98 -5.66 1.03
CA VAL A 121 3.21 -5.26 0.34
C VAL A 121 3.62 -6.39 -0.60
N ILE A 122 3.78 -6.06 -1.88
CA ILE A 122 4.25 -6.99 -2.91
C ILE A 122 5.77 -6.83 -3.01
N LEU A 123 6.52 -7.81 -2.51
CA LEU A 123 7.98 -7.88 -2.64
C LEU A 123 8.36 -8.62 -3.91
N LYS A 124 9.15 -7.98 -4.77
CA LYS A 124 9.72 -8.51 -6.01
C LYS A 124 11.25 -8.60 -5.90
N ARG A 125 11.86 -9.43 -6.74
CA ARG A 125 13.32 -9.51 -6.91
C ARG A 125 13.71 -9.01 -8.29
#